data_AF-A0A2T9ZXD7-F1
#
_entry.id   AF-A0A2T9ZXD7-F1
#
_cell.length_a   1.000
_cell.length_b   1.000
_cell.length_c   1.000
_cell.angle_alpha   90.00
_cell.angle_beta   90.00
_cell.angle_gamma   90.00
#
_symmetry.space_group_name_H-M   'P 1'
#
loop_
_entity.id
_entity.type
_entity.pdbx_description
1 polymer ?
#
loop_
_entity_poly.entity_id
_entity_poly.type
_entity_poly.pdbx_seq_one_letter_code
_entity_poly.pdbx_strand_id
1 'polypeptide(L)'
;MPLIRAFPGLRPADGRAVDVAAPPYDVMNEAEAREMAHDRPWSFLHISRPEIDLPQGTDPYAPEVYAKAAENLQRMEREGVLIRDRKPCFYVYRLTMGGHRQTGLVAAASVEAYDSDRIKKHEFT
;
A
#
# COMPACT_ATOMS: atom_id res chain seq x y z
N MET A 1 21.84 5.27 -15.71
CA MET A 1 20.79 5.80 -14.80
C MET A 1 21.32 5.85 -13.36
N PRO A 2 20.82 6.74 -12.48
CA PRO A 2 21.10 6.61 -11.05
C PRO A 2 20.49 5.30 -10.51
N LEU A 3 21.16 4.68 -9.53
CA LEU A 3 20.74 3.40 -8.95
C LEU A 3 19.38 3.52 -8.24
N ILE A 4 19.19 4.63 -7.54
CA ILE A 4 17.94 5.01 -6.87
C ILE A 4 17.65 6.49 -7.09
N ARG A 5 16.38 6.87 -7.04
CA ARG A 5 15.92 8.27 -7.09
C ARG A 5 14.74 8.52 -6.14
N ALA A 6 14.68 9.74 -5.63
CA ALA A 6 13.53 10.23 -4.89
C ALA A 6 12.29 10.33 -5.78
N PHE A 7 11.10 10.24 -5.19
CA PHE A 7 9.82 10.37 -5.90
C PHE A 7 8.76 11.04 -5.01
N PRO A 8 7.74 11.71 -5.59
CA PRO A 8 6.64 12.27 -4.83
C PRO A 8 5.69 11.12 -4.41
N GLY A 9 5.91 10.60 -3.21
CA GLY A 9 5.13 9.49 -2.65
C GLY A 9 3.71 9.90 -2.27
N LEU A 10 2.80 8.93 -2.38
CA LEU A 10 1.45 9.00 -1.85
C LEU A 10 1.47 8.33 -0.46
N ARG A 11 1.04 9.06 0.56
CA ARG A 11 1.09 8.62 1.95
C ARG A 11 -0.13 9.10 2.73
N PRO A 12 -0.43 8.52 3.91
CA PRO A 12 -1.41 9.11 4.82
C PRO A 12 -1.03 10.54 5.18
N ALA A 13 -2.05 11.40 5.29
CA ALA A 13 -1.90 12.70 5.89
C ALA A 13 -1.47 12.59 7.35
N ASP A 14 -0.91 13.67 7.88
CA ASP A 14 -0.42 13.70 9.25
C ASP A 14 -1.58 13.37 10.22
N GLY A 15 -1.35 12.42 11.12
CA GLY A 15 -2.37 11.90 12.04
C GLY A 15 -3.30 10.82 11.48
N ARG A 16 -3.27 10.53 10.17
CA ARG A 16 -4.15 9.54 9.52
C ARG A 16 -3.55 8.14 9.37
N ALA A 17 -2.31 7.94 9.79
CA ALA A 17 -1.59 6.68 9.57
C ALA A 17 -2.33 5.45 10.13
N VAL A 18 -2.92 5.56 11.33
CA VAL A 18 -3.67 4.47 11.97
C VAL A 18 -4.99 4.18 11.26
N ASP A 19 -5.65 5.22 10.75
CA ASP A 19 -6.90 5.10 10.00
C ASP A 19 -6.68 4.28 8.71
N VAL A 20 -5.55 4.49 8.04
CA VAL A 20 -5.20 3.85 6.77
C VAL A 20 -4.55 2.48 6.95
N ALA A 21 -3.74 2.28 7.99
CA ALA A 21 -2.96 1.06 8.15
C ALA A 21 -3.83 -0.22 8.11
N ALA A 22 -3.40 -1.18 7.31
CA ALA A 22 -4.01 -2.50 7.16
C ALA A 22 -2.91 -3.58 7.13
N PRO A 23 -3.22 -4.83 7.54
CA PRO A 23 -2.30 -5.94 7.31
C PRO A 23 -2.18 -6.25 5.80
N PRO A 24 -1.15 -7.00 5.38
CA PRO A 24 -0.99 -7.43 3.99
C PRO A 24 -2.22 -8.17 3.46
N TYR A 25 -2.58 -8.00 2.19
CA TYR A 25 -3.82 -8.56 1.66
C TYR A 25 -3.88 -10.09 1.73
N ASP A 26 -2.74 -10.76 1.66
CA ASP A 26 -2.59 -12.22 1.60
C ASP A 26 -2.66 -12.94 2.95
N VAL A 27 -2.74 -12.23 4.07
CA VAL A 27 -2.82 -12.84 5.42
C VAL A 27 -4.25 -12.99 5.96
N MET A 28 -5.27 -12.75 5.13
CA MET A 28 -6.69 -12.87 5.51
C MET A 28 -7.57 -13.30 4.33
N ASN A 29 -8.75 -13.83 4.65
CA ASN A 29 -9.82 -14.08 3.69
C ASN A 29 -10.81 -12.90 3.59
N GLU A 30 -11.79 -12.98 2.66
CA GLU A 30 -12.79 -11.93 2.42
C GLU A 30 -13.61 -11.58 3.67
N ALA A 31 -14.06 -12.60 4.41
CA ALA A 31 -14.90 -12.39 5.60
C ALA A 31 -14.13 -11.70 6.72
N GLU A 32 -12.87 -12.12 6.95
CA GLU A 32 -11.96 -11.46 7.89
C GLU A 32 -11.66 -10.02 7.45
N ALA A 33 -11.46 -9.76 6.16
CA ALA A 33 -11.23 -8.41 5.65
C ALA A 33 -12.43 -7.48 5.86
N ARG A 34 -13.66 -7.98 5.64
CA ARG A 34 -14.91 -7.23 5.93
C ARG A 34 -14.99 -6.84 7.40
N GLU A 35 -14.72 -7.80 8.29
CA GLU A 35 -14.74 -7.56 9.74
C GLU A 35 -13.65 -6.55 10.16
N MET A 36 -12.43 -6.70 9.64
CA MET A 36 -11.31 -5.79 9.93
C MET A 36 -11.52 -4.37 9.41
N ALA A 37 -12.36 -4.20 8.39
CA ALA A 37 -12.73 -2.90 7.81
C ALA A 37 -14.04 -2.34 8.39
N HIS A 38 -14.75 -3.10 9.23
CA HIS A 38 -15.97 -2.63 9.89
C HIS A 38 -15.70 -1.36 10.69
N ASP A 39 -16.55 -0.34 10.51
CA ASP A 39 -16.39 1.02 11.09
C ASP A 39 -15.04 1.72 10.81
N ARG A 40 -14.27 1.23 9.83
CA ARG A 40 -12.96 1.79 9.45
C ARG A 40 -12.97 2.25 7.99
N PRO A 41 -13.72 3.32 7.66
CA PRO A 41 -13.97 3.75 6.28
C PRO A 41 -12.71 4.17 5.50
N TRP A 42 -11.59 4.34 6.21
CA TRP A 42 -10.30 4.75 5.65
C TRP A 42 -9.25 3.64 5.64
N SER A 43 -9.61 2.43 6.08
CA SER A 43 -8.74 1.27 6.04
C SER A 43 -8.24 1.01 4.62
N PHE A 44 -6.94 0.76 4.45
CA PHE A 44 -6.37 0.43 3.15
C PHE A 44 -6.93 -0.88 2.56
N LEU A 45 -7.62 -1.71 3.37
CA LEU A 45 -8.36 -2.87 2.88
C LEU A 45 -9.42 -2.51 1.83
N HIS A 46 -9.99 -1.30 1.86
CA HIS A 46 -10.90 -0.84 0.80
C HIS A 46 -10.19 -0.69 -0.57
N ILE A 47 -8.84 -0.67 -0.60
CA ILE A 47 -8.03 -0.57 -1.81
C ILE A 47 -7.34 -1.90 -2.13
N SER A 48 -6.82 -2.61 -1.12
CA SER A 48 -6.09 -3.88 -1.31
C SER A 48 -6.96 -5.13 -1.27
N ARG A 49 -8.19 -5.01 -0.76
CA ARG A 49 -9.26 -6.03 -0.72
C ARG A 49 -10.61 -5.40 -1.12
N PRO A 50 -10.69 -4.68 -2.25
CA PRO A 50 -11.87 -3.90 -2.64
C PRO A 50 -13.15 -4.73 -2.83
N GLU A 51 -13.06 -6.05 -2.97
CA GLU A 51 -14.20 -6.98 -3.01
C GLU A 51 -15.08 -6.90 -1.74
N ILE A 52 -14.54 -6.42 -0.62
CA ILE A 52 -15.30 -6.24 0.64
C ILE A 52 -16.41 -5.17 0.52
N ASP A 53 -16.29 -4.26 -0.44
CA ASP A 53 -17.27 -3.19 -0.70
C ASP A 53 -18.29 -3.56 -1.78
N LEU A 54 -18.27 -4.81 -2.23
CA LEU A 54 -19.15 -5.36 -3.26
C LEU A 54 -20.03 -6.48 -2.67
N PRO A 55 -21.05 -6.97 -3.41
CA PRO A 55 -21.83 -8.12 -2.98
C PRO A 55 -20.94 -9.32 -2.63
N GLN A 56 -21.34 -10.08 -1.61
CA GLN A 56 -20.57 -11.25 -1.19
C GLN A 56 -20.48 -12.28 -2.32
N GLY A 57 -19.30 -12.85 -2.52
CA GLY A 57 -19.04 -13.83 -3.59
C GLY A 57 -18.73 -13.23 -4.95
N THR A 58 -18.58 -11.90 -5.07
CA THR A 58 -17.98 -11.27 -6.26
C THR A 58 -16.57 -11.84 -6.47
N ASP A 59 -16.25 -12.23 -7.71
CA ASP A 59 -14.90 -12.68 -8.09
C ASP A 59 -13.88 -11.57 -7.81
N PRO A 60 -12.87 -11.79 -6.94
CA PRO A 60 -11.85 -10.79 -6.60
C PRO A 60 -11.05 -10.26 -7.79
N TYR A 61 -11.10 -10.94 -8.93
CA TYR A 61 -10.40 -10.53 -10.15
C TYR A 61 -11.33 -9.88 -11.19
N ALA A 62 -12.60 -9.67 -10.86
CA ALA A 62 -13.56 -9.06 -11.77
C ALA A 62 -13.24 -7.57 -12.00
N PRO A 63 -13.53 -7.01 -13.20
CA PRO A 63 -13.24 -5.60 -13.51
C PRO A 63 -13.84 -4.59 -12.52
N GLU A 64 -15.02 -4.87 -11.96
CA GLU A 64 -15.69 -4.05 -10.96
C GLU A 64 -14.91 -3.94 -9.63
N VAL A 65 -14.13 -4.96 -9.30
CA VAL A 65 -13.27 -4.99 -8.10
C VAL A 65 -12.14 -3.98 -8.24
N TYR A 66 -11.48 -3.96 -9.39
CA TYR A 66 -10.45 -2.96 -9.71
C TYR A 66 -11.04 -1.55 -9.83
N ALA A 67 -12.24 -1.42 -10.41
CA ALA A 67 -12.93 -0.15 -10.48
C ALA A 67 -13.26 0.40 -9.07
N LYS A 68 -13.69 -0.48 -8.15
CA LYS A 68 -13.95 -0.13 -6.75
C LYS A 68 -12.67 0.29 -6.01
N ALA A 69 -11.55 -0.42 -6.18
CA ALA A 69 -10.26 0.01 -5.62
C ALA A 69 -9.85 1.41 -6.12
N ALA A 70 -10.01 1.67 -7.41
CA ALA A 70 -9.69 2.98 -7.99
C ALA A 70 -10.60 4.09 -7.44
N GLU A 71 -11.90 3.83 -7.30
CA GLU A 71 -12.86 4.75 -6.68
C GLU A 71 -12.46 5.09 -5.23
N ASN A 72 -12.14 4.07 -4.43
CA ASN A 72 -11.76 4.21 -3.03
C ASN A 72 -10.44 4.97 -2.87
N LEU A 73 -9.43 4.67 -3.69
CA LEU A 73 -8.16 5.41 -3.72
C LEU A 73 -8.39 6.90 -4.03
N GLN A 74 -9.15 7.20 -5.08
CA GLN A 74 -9.46 8.59 -5.45
C GLN A 74 -10.27 9.29 -4.36
N ARG A 75 -11.18 8.59 -3.69
CA ARG A 75 -11.93 9.14 -2.55
C ARG A 75 -10.99 9.52 -1.40
N MET A 76 -10.05 8.64 -1.03
CA MET A 76 -9.06 8.94 0.02
C MET A 76 -8.18 10.14 -0.35
N GLU A 77 -7.80 10.29 -1.63
CA GLU A 77 -7.05 11.47 -2.10
C GLU A 77 -7.91 12.76 -2.01
N ARG A 78 -9.17 12.73 -2.49
CA ARG A 78 -10.08 13.88 -2.46
C ARG A 78 -10.39 14.36 -1.04
N GLU A 79 -10.55 13.43 -0.11
CA GLU A 79 -10.88 13.69 1.30
C GLU A 79 -9.63 14.05 2.13
N GLY A 80 -8.45 14.10 1.51
CA GLY A 80 -7.20 14.45 2.16
C GLY A 80 -6.72 13.41 3.17
N VAL A 81 -7.21 12.18 3.09
CA VAL A 81 -6.75 11.04 3.90
C VAL A 81 -5.40 10.57 3.39
N LEU A 82 -5.26 10.49 2.07
CA LEU A 82 -3.99 10.28 1.38
C LEU A 82 -3.56 11.58 0.71
N ILE A 83 -2.29 11.92 0.87
CA ILE A 83 -1.69 13.11 0.27
C ILE A 83 -0.44 12.73 -0.51
N ARG A 84 -0.22 13.43 -1.62
CA ARG A 84 1.00 13.30 -2.42
C ARG A 84 1.97 14.40 -2.04
N ASP A 85 3.22 14.04 -1.76
CA ASP A 85 4.23 15.02 -1.42
C ASP A 85 4.53 15.93 -2.64
N ARG A 86 4.67 17.24 -2.39
CA ARG A 86 4.89 18.25 -3.44
C ARG A 86 6.26 18.18 -4.09
N LYS A 87 7.22 17.53 -3.43
CA LYS A 87 8.60 17.39 -3.90
C LYS A 87 8.98 15.91 -3.86
N PRO A 88 9.91 15.47 -4.73
CA PRO A 88 10.48 14.14 -4.60
C PRO A 88 11.16 13.95 -3.25
N CYS A 89 10.82 12.88 -2.55
CA CYS A 89 11.41 12.52 -1.27
C CYS A 89 12.01 11.11 -1.33
N PHE A 90 12.95 10.85 -0.42
CA PHE A 90 13.27 9.50 0.02
C PHE A 90 12.50 9.23 1.30
N TYR A 91 11.97 8.03 1.46
CA TYR A 91 11.19 7.66 2.65
C TYR A 91 11.93 6.62 3.46
N VAL A 92 11.89 6.76 4.77
CA VAL A 92 12.48 5.79 5.70
C VAL A 92 11.35 5.04 6.36
N TYR A 93 11.44 3.71 6.36
CA TYR A 93 10.55 2.86 7.15
C TYR A 93 11.34 2.04 8.16
N ARG A 94 10.66 1.60 9.22
CA ARG A 94 11.25 0.70 10.22
C ARG A 94 10.27 -0.39 10.58
N LEU A 95 10.76 -1.62 10.54
CA LEU A 95 10.08 -2.79 11.09
C LEU A 95 10.74 -3.16 12.42
N THR A 96 9.92 -3.43 13.42
CA THR A 96 10.38 -3.93 14.73
C THR A 96 9.64 -5.21 15.03
N MET A 97 10.36 -6.31 15.16
CA MET A 97 9.80 -7.62 15.48
C MET A 97 10.54 -8.19 16.70
N GLY A 98 9.84 -8.30 17.83
CA GLY A 98 10.47 -8.59 19.11
C GLY A 98 11.59 -7.60 19.42
N GLY A 99 12.81 -8.10 19.69
CA GLY A 99 14.00 -7.28 19.92
C GLY A 99 14.74 -6.81 18.65
N HIS A 100 14.34 -7.28 17.46
CA HIS A 100 15.02 -6.95 16.20
C HIS A 100 14.41 -5.70 15.54
N ARG A 101 15.26 -4.81 15.03
CA ARG A 101 14.86 -3.58 14.33
C ARG A 101 15.56 -3.50 12.97
N GLN A 102 14.77 -3.43 11.90
CA GLN A 102 15.24 -3.23 10.54
C GLN A 102 14.77 -1.86 10.04
N THR A 103 15.68 -1.02 9.55
CA THR A 103 15.35 0.26 8.93
C THR A 103 15.65 0.17 7.45
N GLY A 104 14.68 0.52 6.61
CA GLY A 104 14.79 0.48 5.17
C GLY A 104 14.51 1.82 4.51
N LEU A 105 14.88 1.91 3.24
CA LEU A 105 14.68 3.07 2.39
C LEU A 105 13.66 2.72 1.30
N VAL A 106 12.66 3.57 1.11
CA VAL A 106 11.76 3.51 -0.05
C VAL A 106 12.20 4.58 -1.05
N ALA A 107 12.52 4.12 -2.26
CA ALA A 107 12.98 4.93 -3.37
C ALA A 107 12.54 4.27 -4.69
N ALA A 108 12.48 5.04 -5.78
CA ALA A 108 12.40 4.43 -7.10
C ALA A 108 13.78 3.88 -7.48
N ALA A 109 13.85 2.64 -7.98
CA ALA A 109 15.09 1.95 -8.29
C ALA A 109 15.22 1.66 -9.79
N SER A 110 16.45 1.45 -10.27
CA SER A 110 16.73 1.06 -11.66
C SER A 110 16.37 -0.41 -11.90
N VAL A 111 15.49 -0.66 -12.88
CA VAL A 111 15.15 -2.02 -13.35
C VAL A 111 16.37 -2.70 -13.98
N GLU A 112 17.14 -1.98 -14.80
CA GLU A 112 18.39 -2.49 -15.39
C GLU A 112 19.39 -2.97 -14.31
N ALA A 113 19.54 -2.22 -13.21
CA ALA A 113 20.42 -2.61 -12.11
C ALA A 113 19.88 -3.81 -11.31
N TYR A 114 18.56 -4.01 -11.29
CA TYR A 114 17.91 -5.18 -10.73
C TYR A 114 18.13 -6.42 -11.60
N ASP A 115 17.95 -6.30 -12.91
CA ASP A 115 18.14 -7.40 -13.88
C ASP A 115 19.60 -7.84 -13.97
N SER A 116 20.55 -6.93 -13.77
CA SER A 116 22.00 -7.19 -13.76
C SER A 116 22.56 -7.59 -12.39
N ASP A 117 21.69 -7.92 -11.41
CA ASP A 117 22.06 -8.39 -10.06
C ASP A 117 22.93 -7.42 -9.23
N ARG A 118 22.93 -6.14 -9.63
CA ARG A 118 23.57 -5.04 -8.90
C ARG A 118 22.69 -4.55 -7.74
N ILE A 119 21.37 -4.67 -7.88
CA ILE A 119 20.42 -4.60 -6.77
C ILE A 119 20.08 -6.03 -6.36
N LYS A 120 20.42 -6.40 -5.13
CA LYS A 120 20.11 -7.73 -4.61
C LYS A 120 18.63 -7.89 -4.35
N LYS A 121 18.10 -9.02 -4.78
CA LYS A 121 16.70 -9.42 -4.65
C LYS A 121 16.46 -10.05 -3.27
N HIS A 122 15.24 -9.87 -2.76
CA HIS A 122 14.77 -10.56 -1.57
C HIS A 122 13.83 -11.69 -2.02
N GLU A 123 14.19 -12.93 -1.73
CA GLU A 123 13.44 -14.14 -2.14
C GLU A 123 13.14 -14.19 -3.66
N PHE A 124 11.94 -14.64 -4.07
CA PHE A 124 11.52 -14.88 -5.46
C PHE A 124 11.27 -13.60 -6.28
N THR A 125 12.03 -12.54 -6.00
CA THR A 125 12.03 -11.30 -6.80
C THR A 125 13.13 -11.35 -7.87
#